data_AF-A0A2W5QEE1-F1
#
_entry.id   AF-A0A2W5QEE1-F1
#
_cell.length_a   1.000
_cell.length_b   1.000
_cell.length_c   1.000
_cell.angle_alpha   90.00
_cell.angle_beta   90.00
_cell.angle_gamma   90.00
#
_symmetry.space_group_name_H-M   'P 1'
#
loop_
_entity.id
_entity.type
_entity.pdbx_description
1 polymer ?
#
loop_
_entity_poly.entity_id
_entity_poly.type
_entity_poly.pdbx_seq_one_letter_code
_entity_poly.pdbx_strand_id
1 'polypeptide(L)'
;MTTTEILRRLVGFDTTSHRSNLGLIHWVADFLAGHGVDAQLLPSDDGRKANLLARIGPDAAGGMVLSGHSDVVPVAGQAWRSDP
;
A
#
# COMPACT_ATOMS: atom_id res chain seq x y z
N MET A 1 8.13 14.54 2.55
CA MET A 1 8.27 13.57 3.65
C MET A 1 9.59 12.85 3.50
N THR A 2 10.30 12.59 4.59
CA THR A 2 11.47 11.70 4.60
C THR A 2 11.03 10.25 4.40
N THR A 3 11.96 9.36 4.00
CA THR A 3 11.68 7.92 3.88
C THR A 3 11.13 7.33 5.19
N THR A 4 11.68 7.72 6.34
CA THR A 4 11.22 7.27 7.65
C THR A 4 9.81 7.76 7.97
N GLU A 5 9.45 8.98 7.54
CA GLU A 5 8.09 9.48 7.70
C GLU A 5 7.07 8.72 6.86
N ILE A 6 7.43 8.39 5.62
CA ILE A 6 6.61 7.57 4.74
C ILE A 6 6.42 6.18 5.35
N LEU A 7 7.52 5.52 5.77
CA LEU A 7 7.46 4.20 6.37
C LEU A 7 6.59 4.19 7.64
N ARG A 8 6.75 5.17 8.53
CA ARG A 8 5.92 5.30 9.74
C ARG A 8 4.44 5.45 9.40
N ARG A 9 4.12 6.22 8.36
CA ARG A 9 2.74 6.39 7.90
C ARG A 9 2.18 5.09 7.32
N LEU A 10 2.96 4.36 6.53
CA LEU A 10 2.57 3.08 5.93
C LEU A 10 2.34 1.99 6.99
N VAL A 11 3.25 1.85 7.95
CA VAL A 11 3.12 0.88 9.07
C VAL A 11 1.93 1.21 9.97
N GLY A 12 1.57 2.49 10.11
CA GLY A 12 0.42 2.90 10.93
C GLY A 12 -0.96 2.54 10.35
N PHE A 13 -1.05 1.96 9.14
CA PHE A 13 -2.30 1.41 8.63
C PHE A 13 -2.46 -0.04 9.10
N ASP A 14 -3.53 -0.32 9.84
CA ASP A 14 -3.89 -1.70 10.18
C ASP A 14 -4.48 -2.43 8.96
N THR A 15 -3.58 -3.05 8.21
CA THR A 15 -3.88 -3.91 7.07
C THR A 15 -3.79 -5.39 7.44
N THR A 16 -4.07 -5.73 8.71
CA THR A 16 -4.17 -7.14 9.14
C THR A 16 -5.05 -7.90 8.15
N SER A 17 -4.62 -9.08 7.71
CA SER A 17 -5.12 -9.74 6.50
C SER A 17 -6.65 -9.95 6.40
N HIS A 18 -7.39 -9.94 7.50
CA HIS A 18 -8.87 -10.02 7.50
C HIS A 18 -9.58 -8.66 7.35
N ARG A 19 -8.83 -7.55 7.42
CA ARG A 19 -9.30 -6.16 7.32
C ARG A 19 -9.10 -5.60 5.92
N SER A 20 -9.66 -4.41 5.68
CA SER A 20 -9.49 -3.68 4.43
C SER A 20 -8.10 -3.06 4.34
N ASN A 21 -7.50 -3.07 3.14
CA ASN A 21 -6.26 -2.32 2.86
C ASN A 21 -6.52 -0.96 2.18
N LEU A 22 -7.78 -0.58 1.95
CA LEU A 22 -8.12 0.58 1.11
C LEU A 22 -7.55 1.90 1.65
N GLY A 23 -7.48 2.05 2.99
CA GLY A 23 -6.87 3.23 3.59
C GLY A 23 -5.41 3.42 3.18
N LEU A 24 -4.62 2.34 3.18
CA LEU A 24 -3.23 2.36 2.71
C LEU A 24 -3.18 2.61 1.21
N ILE A 25 -4.00 1.91 0.43
CA ILE A 25 -4.02 1.99 -1.03
C ILE A 25 -4.33 3.41 -1.51
N HIS A 26 -5.36 4.06 -0.95
CA HIS A 26 -5.72 5.43 -1.30
C HIS A 26 -4.62 6.41 -0.90
N TRP A 27 -3.99 6.23 0.27
CA TRP A 27 -2.90 7.09 0.68
C TRP A 27 -1.69 7.00 -0.27
N VAL A 28 -1.34 5.79 -0.74
CA VAL A 28 -0.28 5.61 -1.73
C VAL A 28 -0.66 6.22 -3.07
N ALA A 29 -1.91 6.04 -3.54
CA ALA A 29 -2.38 6.64 -4.78
C ALA A 29 -2.31 8.18 -4.72
N ASP A 30 -2.77 8.80 -3.64
CA ASP A 30 -2.72 10.24 -3.44
C ASP A 30 -1.28 10.76 -3.35
N PHE A 31 -0.40 10.01 -2.66
CA PHE A 31 1.02 10.35 -2.58
C PHE A 31 1.68 10.34 -3.97
N LEU A 32 1.42 9.31 -4.78
CA LEU A 32 1.93 9.22 -6.15
C LEU A 32 1.35 10.32 -7.06
N ALA A 33 0.04 10.60 -6.95
CA ALA A 33 -0.61 11.67 -7.71
C ALA A 33 0.00 13.05 -7.40
N GLY A 34 0.35 13.31 -6.13
CA GLY A 34 1.08 14.51 -5.73
C GLY A 34 2.47 14.67 -6.37
N HIS A 35 3.00 13.58 -6.94
CA HIS A 35 4.25 13.55 -7.71
C HIS A 35 4.04 13.38 -9.23
N GLY A 36 2.80 13.50 -9.72
CA GLY A 36 2.48 13.36 -11.14
C GLY A 36 2.55 11.92 -11.65
N VAL A 37 2.42 10.93 -10.77
CA VAL A 37 2.39 9.51 -11.11
C VAL A 37 0.98 8.98 -10.92
N ASP A 38 0.36 8.55 -12.02
CA ASP A 38 -0.97 7.94 -11.97
C ASP A 38 -0.90 6.50 -11.44
N ALA A 39 -1.90 6.15 -10.63
CA ALA A 39 -2.06 4.81 -10.07
C ALA A 39 -3.44 4.24 -10.44
N GLN A 40 -3.44 3.02 -11.00
CA GLN A 40 -4.65 2.25 -11.23
C GLN A 40 -4.97 1.41 -10.00
N LEU A 41 -6.19 1.54 -9.49
CA LEU A 41 -6.71 0.68 -8.42
C LEU A 41 -7.48 -0.50 -9.02
N LEU A 42 -7.17 -1.70 -8.52
CA LEU A 42 -7.78 -2.95 -8.96
C LEU A 42 -8.52 -3.56 -7.75
N PRO A 43 -9.81 -3.25 -7.57
CA PRO A 43 -10.58 -3.70 -6.41
C PRO A 43 -10.78 -5.22 -6.41
N SER A 44 -10.88 -5.81 -5.22
CA SER A 44 -11.37 -7.19 -5.03
C SER A 44 -12.86 -7.29 -5.36
N ASP A 45 -13.34 -8.50 -5.61
CA ASP A 45 -14.76 -8.77 -5.93
C ASP A 45 -15.73 -8.23 -4.88
N ASP A 46 -15.34 -8.27 -3.59
CA ASP A 46 -16.13 -7.74 -2.47
C ASP A 46 -15.92 -6.24 -2.23
N GLY A 47 -15.04 -5.60 -3.01
CA GLY A 47 -14.69 -4.18 -2.91
C GLY A 47 -14.01 -3.77 -1.61
N ARG A 48 -13.65 -4.71 -0.73
CA ARG A 48 -13.04 -4.38 0.58
C ARG A 48 -11.53 -4.25 0.51
N LYS A 49 -10.90 -4.66 -0.57
CA LYS A 49 -9.46 -4.53 -0.81
C LYS A 49 -9.20 -4.06 -2.23
N ALA A 50 -7.99 -3.60 -2.50
CA ALA A 50 -7.52 -3.35 -3.84
C ALA A 50 -6.03 -3.63 -3.98
N ASN A 51 -5.61 -4.01 -5.18
CA ASN A 51 -4.23 -3.85 -5.61
C ASN A 51 -4.04 -2.44 -6.19
N LEU A 52 -2.80 -1.96 -6.18
CA LEU A 52 -2.41 -0.71 -6.81
C LEU A 52 -1.32 -0.99 -7.85
N LEU A 53 -1.52 -0.51 -9.07
CA LEU A 53 -0.54 -0.55 -10.15
C LEU A 53 -0.17 0.89 -10.54
N ALA A 54 1.10 1.24 -10.43
CA ALA A 54 1.62 2.52 -10.90
C ALA A 54 2.78 2.28 -11.86
N ARG A 55 2.92 3.15 -12.87
CA ARG A 55 4.00 3.11 -13.84
C ARG A 55 4.74 4.44 -13.83
N ILE A 56 6.07 4.36 -13.75
CA ILE A 56 6.96 5.53 -13.86
C ILE A 56 7.84 5.32 -15.08
N GLY A 57 7.83 6.29 -16.00
CA GLY A 57 8.57 6.24 -17.26
C GLY A 57 7.67 6.20 -18.49
N PRO A 58 8.26 6.10 -19.69
CA PRO A 58 7.52 6.15 -20.95
C PRO A 58 6.66 4.91 -21.17
N ASP A 59 5.59 5.04 -21.97
CA ASP A 59 4.82 3.91 -22.46
C ASP A 59 5.56 3.23 -23.63
N ALA A 60 6.51 2.37 -23.28
CA ALA A 60 7.35 1.64 -24.21
C ALA A 60 7.58 0.21 -23.75
N ALA A 61 8.00 -0.67 -24.67
CA ALA A 61 8.34 -2.05 -24.34
C ALA A 61 9.59 -2.14 -23.46
N GLY A 62 9.61 -3.15 -22.58
CA GLY A 62 10.65 -3.33 -21.56
C GLY A 62 10.25 -2.70 -20.22
N GLY A 63 11.00 -3.02 -19.16
CA GLY A 63 10.75 -2.50 -17.82
C GLY A 63 11.03 -3.52 -16.72
N MET A 64 10.87 -3.08 -15.48
CA MET A 64 10.98 -3.91 -14.28
C MET A 64 9.72 -3.72 -13.44
N VAL A 65 9.15 -4.82 -12.96
CA VAL A 65 8.03 -4.79 -12.02
C VAL A 65 8.56 -4.96 -10.62
N LEU A 66 8.31 -3.98 -9.76
CA LEU A 66 8.51 -4.10 -8.32
C LEU A 66 7.16 -4.52 -7.71
N SER A 67 7.11 -5.74 -7.18
CA SER A 67 5.90 -6.31 -6.59
C SER A 67 6.07 -6.51 -5.10
N GLY A 68 5.00 -6.24 -4.35
CA GLY A 68 4.92 -6.41 -2.91
C GLY A 68 3.47 -6.58 -2.48
N HIS A 69 3.25 -6.81 -1.19
CA HIS A 69 1.92 -6.94 -0.62
C HIS A 69 1.75 -5.95 0.54
N SER A 70 0.51 -5.49 0.77
CA SER A 70 0.20 -4.49 1.78
C SER A 70 -0.31 -5.08 3.08
N ASP A 71 -0.68 -6.37 3.10
CA ASP A 71 -1.30 -7.03 4.24
C ASP A 71 -0.27 -7.63 5.22
N VAL A 72 -0.67 -7.71 6.48
CA VAL A 72 0.14 -8.31 7.56
C VAL A 72 -0.65 -9.37 8.32
N VAL A 73 0.04 -10.21 9.09
CA VAL A 73 -0.58 -11.27 9.88
C VAL A 73 -1.18 -10.73 11.19
N PRO A 74 -2.22 -11.37 11.76
CA PRO A 74 -2.78 -10.97 13.05
C PRO A 74 -1.76 -11.04 14.19
N VAL A 75 -1.87 -10.08 15.13
CA VAL A 75 -0.99 -9.96 16.31
C VAL A 75 -1.70 -10.26 17.64
N ALA A 76 -2.99 -10.57 17.61
CA ALA A 76 -3.78 -10.85 18.82
C ALA A 76 -3.17 -12.01 19.63
N GLY A 77 -2.99 -11.80 20.93
CA GLY A 77 -2.39 -12.78 21.85
C GLY A 77 -0.87 -12.85 21.83
N GLN A 78 -0.18 -12.03 21.03
CA GLN A 78 1.28 -11.97 21.01
C GLN A 78 1.83 -10.96 22.04
N ALA A 79 3.03 -11.22 22.57
CA ALA A 79 3.67 -10.38 23.57
C ALA A 79 4.46 -9.23 22.93
N TRP A 80 3.78 -8.12 22.64
CA TRP A 80 4.40 -6.90 22.11
C TRP A 80 4.82 -5.93 23.23
N ARG A 81 5.97 -5.28 23.05
CA ARG A 81 6.49 -4.25 23.99
C ARG A 81 6.07 -2.82 23.61
N SER A 82 5.51 -2.66 22.43
CA SER A 82 4.97 -1.40 21.87
C SER A 82 3.72 -1.73 21.05
N ASP A 83 2.99 -0.71 20.62
CA ASP A 83 1.87 -0.88 19.68
C ASP A 83 2.39 -1.53 18.38
N PRO A 84 1.88 -2.72 17.99
CA PRO A 84 2.28 -3.43 16.78
C PRO A 84 1.83 -2.74 15.48
#